data_AF-A0A2A4XWY1-F1
#
_entry.id   AF-A0A2A4XWY1-F1
#
_cell.length_a   1.000
_cell.length_b   1.000
_cell.length_c   1.000
_cell.angle_alpha   90.00
_cell.angle_beta   90.00
_cell.angle_gamma   90.00
#
_symmetry.space_group_name_H-M   'P 1'
#
loop_
_entity.id
_entity.type
_entity.pdbx_description
1 polymer ?
#
loop_
_entity_poly.entity_id
_entity_poly.type
_entity_poly.pdbx_seq_one_letter_code
_entity_poly.pdbx_strand_id
1 'polypeptide(L)'
;MDNGFKQAIKYSGSGAGLARLINITKNAVYAWKGLIPFAWLERVALVTGLPIYSLHPVLREAEQKIRADERQRLFDAGRLLVVEGENTEL
;
A
#
# COMPACT_ATOMS: atom_id res chain seq x y z
N MET A 1 5.95 6.80 -11.67
CA MET A 1 6.36 6.93 -10.24
C MET A 1 5.30 6.27 -9.39
N ASP A 2 5.69 5.31 -8.55
CA ASP A 2 4.79 4.55 -7.68
C ASP A 2 4.11 5.46 -6.63
N ASN A 3 2.83 5.20 -6.34
CA ASN A 3 2.06 5.93 -5.33
C ASN A 3 2.58 5.69 -3.90
N GLY A 4 3.15 4.53 -3.59
CA GLY A 4 3.60 4.17 -2.25
C GLY A 4 4.77 5.03 -1.76
N PHE A 5 5.81 5.17 -2.58
CA PHE A 5 6.96 6.03 -2.28
C PHE A 5 6.54 7.50 -2.14
N LYS A 6 5.70 8.00 -3.05
CA LYS A 6 5.19 9.39 -2.98
C LYS A 6 4.40 9.66 -1.71
N GLN A 7 3.56 8.70 -1.29
CA GLN A 7 2.80 8.82 -0.05
C GLN A 7 3.73 8.85 1.17
N ALA A 8 4.75 7.98 1.22
CA ALA A 8 5.74 7.99 2.28
C ALA A 8 6.50 9.33 2.38
N ILE A 9 6.88 9.91 1.23
CA ILE A 9 7.51 11.23 1.14
C ILE A 9 6.56 12.34 1.61
N LYS A 10 5.28 12.31 1.19
CA LYS A 10 4.27 13.29 1.59
C LYS A 10 4.04 13.26 3.09
N TYR A 11 3.93 12.07 3.69
CA TYR A 11 3.77 11.90 5.13
C TYR A 11 4.97 12.46 5.90
N SER A 12 6.18 12.20 5.39
CA SER A 12 7.42 12.67 6.02
C SER A 12 7.78 14.13 5.67
N GLY A 13 6.92 14.83 4.93
CA GLY A 13 7.12 16.18 4.39
C GLY A 13 8.18 16.28 3.28
N SER A 14 9.21 15.43 3.26
CA SER A 14 10.25 15.41 2.23
C SER A 14 11.05 14.10 2.23
N GLY A 15 11.87 13.87 1.21
CA GLY A 15 12.83 12.76 1.19
C GLY A 15 13.89 12.84 2.28
N ALA A 16 14.31 14.05 2.66
CA ALA A 16 15.19 14.26 3.81
C ALA A 16 14.48 13.97 5.14
N GLY A 17 13.18 14.30 5.24
CA GLY A 17 12.35 13.95 6.40
C GLY A 17 12.23 12.44 6.57
N LEU A 18 11.90 11.73 5.48
CA LEU A 18 11.83 10.26 5.49
C LEU A 18 13.16 9.65 5.91
N ALA A 19 14.27 10.14 5.35
CA ALA A 19 15.62 9.68 5.67
C ALA A 19 15.95 9.80 7.18
N ARG A 20 15.57 10.93 7.80
CA ARG A 20 15.75 11.14 9.25
C ARG A 20 14.94 10.15 10.08
N LEU A 21 13.68 9.92 9.72
CA LEU A 21 12.79 9.02 10.46
C LEU A 21 13.28 7.57 10.47
N ILE A 22 13.89 7.12 9.38
CA ILE A 22 14.37 5.72 9.24
C ILE A 22 15.88 5.56 9.48
N ASN A 23 16.53 6.64 9.91
CA ASN A 23 17.96 6.73 10.22
C ASN A 23 18.90 6.35 9.05
N ILE A 24 18.69 6.96 7.87
CA ILE A 24 19.60 6.85 6.72
C ILE A 24 19.91 8.22 6.12
N THR A 25 20.81 8.24 5.14
CA THR A 25 21.12 9.48 4.42
C THR A 25 20.03 9.84 3.42
N LYS A 26 19.81 11.14 3.19
CA LYS A 26 18.88 11.60 2.14
C LYS A 26 19.27 11.03 0.76
N ASN A 27 20.55 10.90 0.48
CA ASN A 27 21.06 10.36 -0.78
C ASN A 27 20.64 8.90 -0.97
N ALA A 28 20.62 8.10 0.10
CA ALA A 28 20.12 6.72 0.04
C ALA A 28 18.62 6.69 -0.34
N VAL A 29 17.79 7.56 0.24
CA VAL A 29 16.36 7.65 -0.11
C VAL A 29 16.18 8.05 -1.58
N TYR A 30 16.95 9.02 -2.08
CA TYR A 30 16.85 9.42 -3.49
C TYR A 30 17.38 8.35 -4.45
N ALA A 31 18.36 7.53 -4.02
CA ALA A 31 18.89 6.42 -4.82
C ALA A 31 17.85 5.32 -5.08
N TRP A 32 16.76 5.26 -4.31
CA TRP A 32 15.65 4.34 -4.51
C TRP A 32 14.85 4.62 -5.78
N LYS A 33 15.04 5.79 -6.42
CA LYS A 33 14.39 6.16 -7.70
C LYS A 33 12.87 5.98 -7.71
N GLY A 34 12.23 6.19 -6.56
CA GLY A 34 10.78 6.08 -6.40
C GLY A 34 10.25 4.68 -6.06
N LEU A 35 11.12 3.72 -5.74
CA LEU A 35 10.76 2.37 -5.33
C LEU A 35 11.46 1.99 -4.02
N ILE A 36 10.70 1.84 -2.94
CA ILE A 36 11.25 1.50 -1.62
C ILE A 36 11.79 0.07 -1.66
N PRO A 37 13.08 -0.19 -1.36
CA PRO A 37 13.59 -1.55 -1.34
C PRO A 37 12.93 -2.38 -0.23
N PHE A 38 12.79 -3.69 -0.43
CA PHE A 38 12.17 -4.61 0.54
C PHE A 38 12.75 -4.48 1.96
N ALA A 39 14.08 -4.34 2.07
CA ALA A 39 14.78 -4.18 3.35
C ALA A 39 14.35 -2.94 4.15
N TRP A 40 13.70 -1.97 3.53
CA TRP A 40 13.25 -0.73 4.17
C TRP A 40 11.73 -0.66 4.34
N LEU A 41 10.95 -1.59 3.79
CA LEU A 41 9.49 -1.51 3.78
C LEU A 41 8.89 -1.51 5.18
N GLU A 42 9.32 -2.42 6.06
CA GLU A 42 8.81 -2.50 7.43
C GLU A 42 9.08 -1.21 8.22
N ARG A 43 10.30 -0.68 8.10
CA ARG A 43 10.68 0.54 8.81
C ARG A 43 9.93 1.76 8.27
N VAL A 44 9.77 1.86 6.95
CA VAL A 44 8.97 2.94 6.35
C VAL A 44 7.49 2.82 6.74
N ALA A 45 6.92 1.61 6.75
CA ALA A 45 5.55 1.38 7.20
C ALA A 45 5.36 1.79 8.66
N LEU A 46 6.29 1.43 9.54
CA LEU A 46 6.25 1.78 10.96
C LEU A 46 6.24 3.30 11.17
N VAL A 47 7.13 4.05 10.51
CA VAL A 47 7.23 5.50 10.73
C VAL A 47 6.15 6.31 10.02
N THR A 48 5.56 5.78 8.95
CA THR A 48 4.51 6.48 8.19
C THR A 48 3.09 6.03 8.57
N GLY A 49 2.96 4.92 9.29
CA GLY A 49 1.67 4.26 9.53
C GLY A 49 1.01 3.69 8.27
N LEU A 50 1.70 3.71 7.12
CA LEU A 50 1.17 3.19 5.87
C LEU A 50 1.28 1.66 5.85
N PRO A 51 0.26 0.94 5.37
CA PRO A 51 0.35 -0.51 5.23
C PRO A 51 1.49 -0.91 4.29
N ILE A 52 2.26 -1.95 4.65
CA ILE A 52 3.42 -2.41 3.87
C ILE A 52 3.04 -2.71 2.40
N TYR A 53 1.88 -3.31 2.16
CA TYR A 53 1.41 -3.61 0.81
C TYR A 53 1.12 -2.36 -0.03
N SER A 54 0.84 -1.20 0.58
CA SER A 54 0.60 0.04 -0.17
C SER A 54 1.91 0.69 -0.63
N LEU A 55 3.03 0.38 0.04
CA LEU A 55 4.35 0.97 -0.18
C LEU A 55 5.12 0.36 -1.36
N HIS A 56 4.79 -0.87 -1.77
CA HIS A 56 5.49 -1.58 -2.84
C HIS A 56 4.50 -2.19 -3.86
N PRO A 57 4.72 -2.00 -5.18
CA PRO A 57 3.77 -2.43 -6.21
C PRO A 57 3.53 -3.94 -6.21
N VAL A 58 4.60 -4.73 -6.09
CA VAL A 58 4.51 -6.21 -6.05
C VAL A 58 3.61 -6.70 -4.90
N LEU A 59 3.70 -6.06 -3.74
CA LEU A 59 2.90 -6.45 -2.58
C LEU A 59 1.45 -5.97 -2.74
N ARG A 60 1.24 -4.80 -3.36
CA ARG A 60 -0.10 -4.29 -3.69
C ARG A 60 -0.83 -5.24 -4.64
N GLU A 61 -0.16 -5.70 -5.69
CA GLU A 61 -0.72 -6.65 -6.65
C GLU A 61 -1.03 -8.00 -6.00
N ALA A 62 -0.16 -8.50 -5.13
CA ALA A 62 -0.41 -9.73 -4.37
C ALA A 62 -1.65 -9.59 -3.47
N GLU A 63 -1.76 -8.50 -2.71
CA GLU A 63 -2.91 -8.21 -1.84
C GLU A 63 -4.23 -8.11 -2.63
N GLN A 64 -4.21 -7.44 -3.79
CA GLN A 64 -5.38 -7.32 -4.65
C GLN A 64 -5.86 -8.68 -5.16
N LYS A 65 -4.94 -9.57 -5.54
CA LYS A 65 -5.27 -10.93 -5.95
C LYS A 65 -5.87 -11.74 -4.80
N ILE A 66 -5.25 -11.71 -3.62
CA ILE A 66 -5.75 -12.41 -2.43
C ILE A 66 -7.18 -11.95 -2.10
N ARG A 67 -7.43 -10.63 -2.10
CA ARG A 67 -8.76 -10.09 -1.84
C ARG A 67 -9.79 -10.43 -2.92
N ALA A 68 -9.38 -10.48 -4.19
CA ALA A 68 -10.25 -10.89 -5.27
C ALA A 68 -10.64 -12.37 -5.13
N ASP A 69 -9.68 -13.24 -4.85
CA ASP A 69 -9.89 -14.66 -4.60
C ASP A 69 -10.75 -14.89 -3.35
N GLU A 70 -10.50 -14.14 -2.28
CA GLU A 70 -11.31 -14.21 -1.05
C GLU A 70 -12.75 -13.75 -1.28
N ARG A 71 -12.94 -12.66 -2.03
CA ARG A 71 -14.27 -12.19 -2.42
C ARG A 71 -15.01 -13.25 -3.24
N GLN A 72 -14.33 -13.90 -4.19
CA GLN A 72 -14.93 -14.98 -4.98
C GLN A 72 -15.33 -16.15 -4.07
N ARG A 73 -14.44 -16.58 -3.17
CA ARG A 73 -14.75 -17.65 -2.21
C ARG A 73 -15.93 -17.32 -1.30
N LEU A 74 -16.01 -16.08 -0.79
CA LEU A 74 -17.13 -15.65 0.05
C LEU A 74 -18.45 -15.61 -0.73
N PHE A 75 -18.41 -15.28 -2.02
CA PHE A 75 -19.56 -15.32 -2.92
C PHE A 75 -20.00 -16.76 -3.18
N ASP A 76 -19.08 -17.64 -3.56
CA ASP A 76 -19.34 -19.07 -3.79
C ASP A 76 -19.85 -19.77 -2.52
N ALA A 77 -19.37 -19.35 -1.35
CA ALA A 77 -19.84 -19.82 -0.04
C ALA A 77 -21.20 -19.22 0.39
N GLY A 78 -21.82 -18.38 -0.43
CA GLY A 78 -23.10 -17.72 -0.14
C GLY A 78 -23.05 -16.72 1.03
N ARG A 79 -21.85 -16.25 1.41
CA ARG A 79 -21.63 -15.32 2.53
C ARG A 79 -21.58 -13.85 2.14
N LEU A 80 -21.42 -13.55 0.84
CA LEU A 80 -21.66 -12.22 0.32
C LEU A 80 -23.15 -12.05 0.08
N LEU A 81 -23.83 -11.29 0.95
CA LEU A 81 -25.12 -10.71 0.61
C LEU A 81 -24.86 -9.70 -0.52
N VAL A 82 -25.25 -10.07 -1.73
CA VAL A 82 -25.33 -9.13 -2.85
C VAL A 82 -26.37 -8.09 -2.44
N VAL A 83 -25.94 -6.88 -2.12
CA VAL A 83 -26.82 -5.71 -2.05
C VAL A 83 -27.10 -5.29 -3.49
N GLU A 84 -27.84 -6.11 -4.21
CA GLU A 84 -28.56 -5.73 -5.44
C GLU A 84 -30.03 -5.79 -5.10
N GLY A 85 -30.50 -4.72 -4.46
CA GLY A 85 -31.87 -4.64 -3.97
C GLY A 85 -32.19 -3.25 -3.47
N GLU A 86 -31.83 -2.21 -4.21
CA GLU A 86 -32.40 -0.86 -4.05
C GLU A 86 -32.13 -0.02 -5.31
N ASN A 87 -32.91 -0.28 -6.36
CA ASN A 87 -33.47 0.70 -7.32
C ASN A 87 -33.95 0.01 -8.60
N THR A 88 -34.90 -0.90 -8.44
CA THR A 88 -35.89 -1.14 -9.49
C THR A 88 -37.26 -1.00 -8.84
N GLU A 89 -37.62 0.23 -8.51
CA GLU A 89 -39.02 0.59 -8.33
C GLU A 89 -39.58 0.95 -9.72
N LEU A 90 -40.42 0.02 -10.19
CA LEU A 90 -41.73 0.21 -10.85
C LEU A 90 -41.98 1.50 -11.64
#